data_AF-A0A7S0BWF7-F1
#
_entry.id   AF-A0A7S0BWF7-F1
#
_cell.length_a   1.000
_cell.length_b   1.000
_cell.length_c   1.000
_cell.angle_alpha   90.00
_cell.angle_beta   90.00
_cell.angle_gamma   90.00
#
_symmetry.space_group_name_H-M   'P 1'
#
loop_
_entity.id
_entity.type
_entity.pdbx_description
1 polymer ?
#
loop_
_entity_poly.entity_id
_entity_poly.type
_entity_poly.pdbx_seq_one_letter_code
_entity_poly.pdbx_strand_id
1 'polypeptide(L)'
;ATPPLRGDKPVETKATTAGILTFTGDAIAQSRSDSEKYDLKRGLTFLTFGAIYTGTLQHFWFEYLNNNISHWGVKLGVWGEPAVKAEWWRFYDLPSRLLAKMAASSSHIHILAPPSDAALAGAKVVVNQFGAVPFIYMPLFFAMTGALAQLGPVESLNRAKPLYFPLLQRNYLFWLPTQFFQFLVLPPDFQIPFLCCASLCWTVILS
;
A
#
# COMPACT_ATOMS: atom_id res chain seq x y z
N ALA A 1 -33.61 -0.55 -3.53
CA ALA A 1 -32.83 -0.18 -4.73
C ALA A 1 -31.36 -0.30 -4.37
N THR A 2 -30.66 -1.24 -4.98
CA THR A 2 -29.20 -1.34 -4.91
C THR A 2 -28.60 -0.12 -5.61
N PRO A 3 -27.76 0.69 -4.94
CA PRO A 3 -26.99 1.70 -5.66
C PRO A 3 -26.08 1.00 -6.67
N PRO A 4 -25.82 1.60 -7.84
CA PRO A 4 -24.97 1.01 -8.87
C PRO A 4 -23.58 0.74 -8.28
N LEU A 5 -23.22 -0.54 -8.17
CA LEU A 5 -21.91 -0.98 -7.74
C LEU A 5 -20.95 -0.90 -8.93
N ARG A 6 -19.73 -0.43 -8.63
CA ARG A 6 -18.54 -0.43 -9.49
C ARG A 6 -18.52 0.67 -10.53
N GLY A 7 -18.22 1.89 -10.07
CA GLY A 7 -17.58 2.87 -10.95
C GLY A 7 -16.24 2.28 -11.38
N ASP A 8 -16.12 1.92 -12.65
CA ASP A 8 -14.85 1.60 -13.29
C ASP A 8 -13.90 2.77 -13.03
N LYS A 9 -12.98 2.57 -12.08
CA LYS A 9 -11.88 3.51 -11.86
C LYS A 9 -10.76 3.05 -12.78
N PRO A 10 -10.59 3.63 -13.98
CA PRO A 10 -9.61 3.17 -14.94
C PRO A 10 -8.23 3.17 -14.30
N VAL A 11 -7.56 2.01 -14.38
CA VAL A 11 -6.19 1.81 -13.88
C VAL A 11 -5.25 2.84 -14.50
N GLU A 12 -5.52 3.24 -15.74
CA GLU A 12 -4.82 4.30 -16.45
C GLU A 12 -4.83 5.63 -15.70
N THR A 13 -5.99 6.10 -15.24
CA THR A 13 -6.07 7.37 -14.48
C THR A 13 -5.28 7.29 -13.17
N LYS A 14 -5.29 6.13 -12.50
CA LYS A 14 -4.49 5.91 -11.28
C LYS A 14 -2.99 5.93 -11.58
N ALA A 15 -2.57 5.24 -12.65
CA ALA A 15 -1.20 5.22 -13.13
C ALA A 15 -0.70 6.63 -13.47
N THR A 16 -1.43 7.37 -14.30
CA THR A 16 -1.07 8.74 -14.67
C THR A 16 -1.00 9.67 -13.46
N THR A 17 -2.01 9.61 -12.58
CA THR A 17 -2.04 10.46 -11.38
C THR A 17 -0.86 10.16 -10.46
N ALA A 18 -0.57 8.87 -10.22
CA ALA A 18 0.54 8.46 -9.37
C ALA A 18 1.89 8.89 -9.95
N GLY A 19 2.10 8.73 -11.27
CA GLY A 19 3.32 9.16 -11.94
C GLY A 19 3.53 10.68 -11.90
N ILE A 20 2.47 11.47 -12.09
CA ILE A 20 2.56 12.94 -12.00
C ILE A 20 2.90 13.35 -10.56
N LEU A 21 2.25 12.77 -9.56
CA LEU A 21 2.47 13.13 -8.16
C LEU A 21 3.87 12.79 -7.68
N THR A 22 4.41 11.63 -8.08
CA THR A 22 5.79 11.28 -7.73
C THR A 22 6.79 12.18 -8.46
N PHE A 23 6.54 12.55 -9.72
CA PHE A 23 7.36 13.55 -10.42
C PHE A 23 7.36 14.91 -9.70
N THR A 24 6.17 15.40 -9.32
CA THR A 24 6.03 16.67 -8.60
C THR A 24 6.69 16.62 -7.22
N GLY A 25 6.56 15.51 -6.48
CA GLY A 25 7.22 15.33 -5.19
C GLY A 25 8.74 15.42 -5.30
N ASP A 26 9.32 14.82 -6.34
CA ASP A 26 10.74 14.90 -6.63
C ASP A 26 11.16 16.32 -7.03
N ALA A 27 10.37 17.00 -7.87
CA ALA A 27 10.61 18.40 -8.21
C ALA A 27 10.64 19.33 -6.99
N ILE A 28 9.72 19.14 -6.04
CA ILE A 28 9.69 19.88 -4.78
C ILE A 28 10.94 19.57 -3.96
N ALA A 29 11.35 18.31 -3.87
CA ALA A 29 12.53 17.93 -3.09
C ALA A 29 13.82 18.50 -3.69
N GLN A 30 13.98 18.41 -5.01
CA GLN A 30 15.14 18.98 -5.71
C GLN A 30 15.19 20.50 -5.57
N SER A 31 14.05 21.19 -5.60
CA SER A 31 13.99 22.66 -5.40
C SER A 31 14.47 23.12 -4.01
N ARG A 32 14.53 22.21 -3.04
CA ARG A 32 15.00 22.48 -1.67
C ARG A 32 16.42 21.98 -1.42
N SER A 33 17.04 21.34 -2.40
CA SER A 33 18.43 20.92 -2.33
C SER A 33 19.35 22.05 -2.82
N ASP A 34 20.59 22.09 -2.32
CA ASP A 34 21.62 23.06 -2.74
C ASP A 34 22.14 22.83 -4.18
N SER A 35 21.42 22.03 -4.99
CA SER A 35 21.83 21.70 -6.36
C SER A 35 21.46 22.83 -7.31
N GLU A 36 22.43 23.39 -8.03
CA GLU A 36 22.20 24.49 -8.99
C GLU A 36 21.33 24.10 -10.21
N LYS A 37 21.22 22.80 -10.52
CA LYS A 37 20.51 22.29 -11.71
C LYS A 37 19.55 21.17 -11.36
N TYR A 38 18.35 21.23 -11.94
CA TYR A 38 17.35 20.17 -11.84
C TYR A 38 17.79 18.90 -12.58
N ASP A 39 17.76 17.77 -11.91
CA ASP A 39 18.02 16.44 -12.47
C ASP A 39 16.73 15.85 -13.06
N LEU A 40 16.56 16.04 -14.37
CA LEU A 40 15.42 15.51 -15.12
C LEU A 40 15.41 13.98 -15.19
N LYS A 41 16.58 13.32 -15.21
CA LYS A 41 16.65 11.85 -15.29
C LYS A 41 16.06 11.24 -14.02
N ARG A 42 16.37 11.85 -12.88
CA ARG A 42 15.77 11.51 -11.59
C ARG A 42 14.27 11.77 -11.55
N GLY A 43 13.81 12.92 -12.04
CA GLY A 43 12.37 13.21 -12.16
C GLY A 43 11.63 12.12 -12.96
N LEU A 44 12.13 11.78 -14.15
CA LEU A 44 11.56 10.73 -15.00
C LEU A 44 11.57 9.34 -14.34
N THR A 45 12.54 9.08 -13.48
CA THR A 45 12.58 7.84 -12.67
C THR A 45 11.40 7.78 -11.72
N PHE A 46 11.16 8.84 -10.95
CA PHE A 46 10.02 8.91 -10.05
C PHE A 46 8.69 8.87 -10.80
N LEU A 47 8.59 9.52 -11.96
CA LEU A 47 7.40 9.45 -12.81
C LEU A 47 7.07 8.03 -13.24
N THR A 48 8.06 7.34 -13.83
CA THR A 48 7.90 5.99 -14.37
C THR A 48 7.60 5.00 -13.24
N PHE A 49 8.31 5.13 -12.12
CA PHE A 49 8.09 4.29 -10.95
C PHE A 49 6.70 4.50 -10.34
N GLY A 50 6.25 5.75 -10.20
CA GLY A 50 4.92 6.07 -9.69
C GLY A 50 3.80 5.49 -10.56
N ALA A 51 3.93 5.58 -11.89
CA ALA A 51 2.94 5.04 -12.80
C ALA A 51 2.86 3.50 -12.76
N ILE A 52 4.01 2.83 -12.82
CA ILE A 52 4.08 1.36 -12.88
C ILE A 52 3.77 0.75 -11.51
N TYR A 53 4.52 1.14 -10.47
CA TYR A 53 4.40 0.49 -9.16
C TYR A 53 3.18 1.01 -8.40
N THR A 54 3.17 2.29 -8.04
CA THR A 54 2.16 2.87 -7.15
C THR A 54 0.77 2.89 -7.79
N GLY A 55 0.69 3.26 -9.07
CA GLY A 55 -0.59 3.39 -9.76
C GLY A 55 -1.18 2.06 -10.28
N THR A 56 -0.33 1.13 -10.71
CA THR A 56 -0.78 -0.11 -11.38
C THR A 56 -0.60 -1.34 -10.49
N LEU A 57 0.63 -1.74 -10.18
CA LEU A 57 0.90 -2.97 -9.43
C LEU A 57 0.27 -2.94 -8.03
N GLN A 58 0.41 -1.81 -7.33
CA GLN A 58 -0.08 -1.67 -5.97
C GLN A 58 -1.62 -1.67 -5.91
N HIS A 59 -2.30 -1.19 -6.95
CA HIS A 59 -3.76 -1.26 -7.04
C HIS A 59 -4.25 -2.71 -7.06
N PHE A 60 -3.70 -3.55 -7.94
CA PHE A 60 -4.05 -4.97 -8.01
C PHE A 60 -3.66 -5.72 -6.74
N TRP A 61 -2.49 -5.41 -6.18
CA TRP A 61 -2.01 -6.04 -4.94
C TRP A 61 -2.93 -5.74 -3.75
N PHE A 62 -3.35 -4.50 -3.56
CA PHE A 62 -4.25 -4.14 -2.46
C PHE A 62 -5.65 -4.69 -2.64
N GLU A 63 -6.16 -4.74 -3.88
CA GLU A 63 -7.42 -5.42 -4.17
C GLU A 63 -7.33 -6.92 -3.87
N TYR A 64 -6.22 -7.56 -4.24
CA TYR A 64 -5.96 -8.96 -3.91
C TYR A 64 -5.91 -9.19 -2.39
N LEU A 65 -5.18 -8.37 -1.63
CA LEU A 65 -5.13 -8.46 -0.17
C LEU A 65 -6.50 -8.26 0.47
N ASN A 66 -7.29 -7.28 -0.01
CA ASN A 66 -8.63 -7.02 0.50
C ASN A 66 -9.56 -8.23 0.36
N ASN A 67 -9.39 -9.02 -0.71
CA ASN A 67 -10.24 -10.17 -0.99
C ASN A 67 -9.75 -11.50 -0.38
N ASN A 68 -8.45 -11.63 -0.07
CA ASN A 68 -7.86 -12.92 0.34
C ASN A 68 -7.42 -12.98 1.80
N ILE A 69 -7.09 -11.86 2.45
CA ILE A 69 -6.41 -11.87 3.76
C ILE A 69 -7.24 -12.56 4.86
N SER A 70 -8.56 -12.38 4.84
CA SER A 70 -9.46 -12.98 5.82
C SER A 70 -9.45 -14.50 5.71
N HIS A 71 -9.55 -15.03 4.49
CA HIS A 71 -9.52 -16.46 4.23
C HIS A 71 -8.17 -17.09 4.59
N TRP A 72 -7.06 -16.40 4.33
CA TRP A 72 -5.74 -16.88 4.73
C TRP A 72 -5.62 -17.05 6.24
N GLY A 73 -6.12 -16.12 7.04
CA GLY A 73 -6.09 -16.25 8.49
C GLY A 73 -7.00 -17.36 9.03
N VAL A 74 -8.12 -17.67 8.35
CA VAL A 74 -8.92 -18.87 8.66
C VAL A 74 -8.12 -20.14 8.38
N LYS A 75 -7.50 -20.24 7.19
CA LYS A 75 -6.68 -21.39 6.79
C LYS A 75 -5.49 -21.62 7.72
N LEU A 76 -4.91 -20.55 8.24
CA LEU A 76 -3.78 -20.58 9.18
C LEU A 76 -4.21 -20.76 10.64
N GLY A 77 -5.52 -20.82 10.94
CA GLY A 77 -6.04 -20.97 12.30
C GLY A 77 -5.79 -19.75 13.19
N VAL A 78 -5.63 -18.56 12.60
CA VAL A 78 -5.42 -17.30 13.33
C VAL A 78 -6.73 -16.73 13.85
N TRP A 79 -7.82 -16.90 13.11
CA TRP A 79 -9.17 -16.45 13.45
C TRP A 79 -10.24 -17.33 12.79
N GLY A 80 -11.49 -17.21 13.23
CA GLY A 80 -12.62 -17.93 12.66
C GLY A 80 -13.19 -17.28 11.41
N GLU A 81 -14.20 -17.93 10.83
CA GLU A 81 -14.89 -17.44 9.62
C GLU A 81 -15.39 -16.01 9.83
N PRO A 82 -15.17 -15.10 8.86
CA PRO A 82 -15.67 -13.73 8.95
C PRO A 82 -17.19 -13.73 9.11
N ALA A 83 -17.70 -13.01 10.11
CA ALA A 83 -19.12 -13.02 10.47
C ALA A 83 -20.05 -12.63 9.30
N VAL A 84 -19.59 -11.81 8.35
CA VAL A 84 -20.24 -11.47 7.07
C VAL A 84 -19.15 -11.06 6.06
N LYS A 85 -19.38 -11.19 4.74
CA LYS A 85 -18.52 -10.58 3.70
C LYS A 85 -18.31 -9.09 4.03
N ALA A 86 -17.06 -8.68 4.17
CA ALA A 86 -16.68 -7.34 4.60
C ALA A 86 -17.01 -6.30 3.51
N GLU A 87 -18.24 -5.77 3.53
CA GLU A 87 -18.61 -4.61 2.72
C GLU A 87 -18.20 -3.31 3.44
N TRP A 88 -17.56 -2.40 2.72
CA TRP A 88 -16.90 -1.20 3.27
C TRP A 88 -17.85 -0.19 3.93
N TRP A 89 -19.15 -0.20 3.63
CA TRP A 89 -20.11 0.74 4.25
C TRP A 89 -20.41 0.40 5.72
N ARG A 90 -20.06 -0.81 6.20
CA ARG A 90 -20.33 -1.24 7.57
C ARG A 90 -19.38 -0.67 8.63
N PHE A 91 -18.31 0.05 8.24
CA PHE A 91 -17.45 0.76 9.19
C PHE A 91 -18.23 1.72 10.11
N TYR A 92 -19.37 2.25 9.65
CA TYR A 92 -20.25 3.15 10.41
C TYR A 92 -21.57 2.51 10.88
N ASP A 93 -21.80 1.23 10.57
CA ASP A 93 -23.05 0.53 10.91
C ASP A 93 -22.95 -0.15 12.29
N LEU A 94 -23.08 0.67 13.35
CA LEU A 94 -23.05 0.23 14.75
C LEU A 94 -24.04 -0.93 15.08
N PRO A 95 -25.27 -0.97 14.51
CA PRO A 95 -26.24 -2.05 14.75
C PRO A 95 -25.75 -3.46 14.37
N SER A 96 -25.15 -3.63 13.19
CA SER A 96 -24.72 -4.95 12.73
C SER A 96 -23.50 -5.48 13.50
N ARG A 97 -22.66 -4.58 14.03
CA ARG A 97 -21.53 -4.94 14.93
C ARG A 97 -22.01 -5.47 16.27
N LEU A 98 -23.06 -4.87 16.84
CA LEU A 98 -23.67 -5.34 18.08
C LEU A 98 -24.31 -6.71 17.88
N LEU A 99 -25.06 -6.89 16.79
CA LEU A 99 -25.68 -8.17 16.45
C LEU A 99 -24.66 -9.28 16.20
N ALA A 100 -23.55 -9.00 15.50
CA ALA A 100 -22.48 -9.97 15.29
C ALA A 100 -21.76 -10.35 16.60
N LYS A 101 -21.51 -9.37 17.49
CA LYS A 101 -20.93 -9.62 18.81
C LYS A 101 -21.88 -10.41 19.72
N MET A 102 -23.18 -10.12 19.66
CA MET A 102 -24.20 -10.85 20.41
C MET A 102 -24.33 -12.30 19.90
N ALA A 103 -24.34 -12.51 18.58
CA ALA A 103 -24.37 -13.83 17.98
C ALA A 103 -23.12 -14.67 18.31
N ALA A 104 -21.94 -14.06 18.31
CA ALA A 104 -20.69 -14.71 18.70
C ALA A 104 -20.61 -15.04 20.21
N SER A 105 -21.32 -14.29 21.05
CA SER A 105 -21.35 -14.52 22.50
C SER A 105 -22.23 -15.71 22.92
N SER A 106 -23.03 -16.27 22.02
CA SER A 106 -24.02 -17.32 22.34
C SER A 106 -23.57 -18.75 21.99
N SER A 107 -22.39 -18.98 21.42
CA SER A 107 -21.92 -20.31 21.02
C SER A 107 -20.89 -20.90 22.00
N HIS A 108 -21.21 -22.04 22.63
CA HIS A 108 -20.35 -22.80 23.56
C HIS A 108 -19.33 -23.74 22.88
N ILE A 109 -19.00 -23.52 21.61
CA ILE A 109 -18.02 -24.32 20.86
C ILE A 109 -16.75 -23.47 20.72
N HIS A 110 -15.55 -24.05 20.88
CA HIS A 110 -14.24 -23.39 20.67
C HIS A 110 -13.99 -23.03 19.19
N ILE A 111 -14.91 -22.29 18.57
CA ILE A 111 -14.74 -21.68 17.26
C ILE A 111 -13.93 -20.42 17.51
N LEU A 112 -12.76 -20.30 16.85
CA LEU A 112 -11.97 -19.07 16.89
C LEU A 112 -12.86 -17.87 16.58
N ALA A 113 -12.71 -16.78 17.32
CA ALA A 113 -13.51 -15.58 17.08
C ALA A 113 -13.24 -15.02 15.67
N PRO A 114 -14.24 -14.43 14.99
CA PRO A 114 -14.03 -13.75 13.72
C PRO A 114 -13.01 -12.61 13.88
N PRO A 115 -12.23 -12.29 12.85
CA PRO A 115 -11.22 -11.24 12.94
C PRO A 115 -11.86 -9.87 13.16
N SER A 116 -11.22 -9.05 13.97
CA SER A 116 -11.55 -7.63 14.04
C SER A 116 -11.02 -6.88 12.81
N ASP A 117 -11.61 -5.73 12.51
CA ASP A 117 -11.16 -4.87 11.39
C ASP A 117 -9.69 -4.45 11.56
N ALA A 118 -9.27 -4.17 12.79
CA ALA A 118 -7.89 -3.85 13.14
C ALA A 118 -6.94 -5.03 12.92
N ALA A 119 -7.38 -6.26 13.20
CA ALA A 119 -6.60 -7.47 12.91
C ALA A 119 -6.42 -7.67 11.40
N LEU A 120 -7.48 -7.46 10.61
CA LEU A 120 -7.39 -7.51 9.15
C LEU A 120 -6.48 -6.42 8.58
N ALA A 121 -6.61 -5.17 9.06
CA ALA A 121 -5.74 -4.08 8.66
C ALA A 121 -4.27 -4.36 9.03
N GLY A 122 -4.01 -4.82 10.25
CA GLY A 122 -2.68 -5.20 10.71
C GLY A 122 -2.07 -6.32 9.87
N ALA A 123 -2.85 -7.37 9.56
CA ALA A 123 -2.38 -8.47 8.72
C ALA A 123 -2.03 -8.01 7.29
N LYS A 124 -2.84 -7.13 6.68
CA LYS A 124 -2.53 -6.53 5.36
C LYS A 124 -1.22 -5.74 5.42
N VAL A 125 -1.03 -4.93 6.44
CA VAL A 125 0.21 -4.16 6.64
C VAL A 125 1.39 -5.09 6.81
N VAL A 126 1.28 -6.15 7.61
CA VAL A 126 2.38 -7.11 7.83
C VAL A 126 2.76 -7.80 6.52
N VAL A 127 1.78 -8.36 5.80
CA VAL A 127 2.02 -9.04 4.51
C VAL A 127 2.63 -8.07 3.50
N ASN A 128 2.15 -6.83 3.44
CA ASN A 128 2.71 -5.83 2.54
C ASN A 128 4.14 -5.43 2.94
N GLN A 129 4.34 -5.00 4.19
CA GLN A 129 5.59 -4.39 4.64
C GLN A 129 6.72 -5.39 4.84
N PHE A 130 6.44 -6.64 5.20
CA PHE A 130 7.47 -7.66 5.40
C PHE A 130 7.58 -8.68 4.26
N GLY A 131 6.58 -8.71 3.36
CA GLY A 131 6.60 -9.54 2.15
C GLY A 131 6.84 -8.69 0.90
N ALA A 132 5.83 -7.97 0.45
CA ALA A 132 5.89 -7.26 -0.82
C ALA A 132 6.99 -6.17 -0.85
N VAL A 133 7.19 -5.43 0.25
CA VAL A 133 8.16 -4.31 0.26
C VAL A 133 9.61 -4.78 0.12
N PRO A 134 10.13 -5.71 0.95
CA PRO A 134 11.53 -6.12 0.86
C PRO A 134 11.83 -6.92 -0.41
N PHE A 135 10.87 -7.74 -0.87
CA PHE A 135 11.11 -8.72 -1.94
C PHE A 135 10.63 -8.28 -3.32
N ILE A 136 9.76 -7.27 -3.42
CA ILE A 136 9.23 -6.79 -4.70
C ILE A 136 9.52 -5.31 -4.90
N TYR A 137 9.08 -4.45 -3.97
CA TYR A 137 9.27 -2.98 -4.09
C TYR A 137 10.74 -2.60 -4.15
N MET A 138 11.55 -3.05 -3.18
CA MET A 138 12.95 -2.64 -3.08
C MET A 138 13.79 -3.11 -4.29
N PRO A 139 13.72 -4.39 -4.73
CA PRO A 139 14.42 -4.83 -5.93
C PRO A 139 13.99 -4.07 -7.18
N LEU A 140 12.68 -3.84 -7.36
CA LEU A 140 12.16 -3.10 -8.50
C LEU A 140 12.64 -1.64 -8.50
N PHE A 141 12.62 -0.98 -7.33
CA PHE A 141 13.10 0.38 -7.17
C PHE A 141 14.58 0.51 -7.55
N PHE A 142 15.45 -0.36 -7.03
CA PHE A 142 16.87 -0.35 -7.37
C PHE A 142 17.16 -0.74 -8.82
N ALA A 143 16.39 -1.67 -9.39
CA ALA A 143 16.52 -2.04 -10.79
C ALA A 143 16.15 -0.88 -11.73
N MET A 144 15.03 -0.18 -11.46
CA MET A 144 14.57 0.94 -12.27
C MET A 144 15.48 2.16 -12.14
N THR A 145 15.85 2.53 -10.92
CA THR A 145 16.78 3.64 -10.68
C THR A 145 18.17 3.34 -11.24
N GLY A 146 18.63 2.09 -11.17
CA GLY A 146 19.86 1.63 -11.82
C GLY A 146 19.82 1.75 -13.34
N ALA A 147 18.76 1.23 -13.97
CA ALA A 147 18.58 1.29 -15.42
C ALA A 147 18.53 2.73 -15.96
N LEU A 148 17.83 3.64 -15.27
CA LEU A 148 17.74 5.04 -15.66
C LEU A 148 19.01 5.84 -15.39
N ALA A 149 19.78 5.43 -14.37
CA ALA A 149 21.14 5.89 -14.16
C ALA A 149 22.15 5.25 -15.15
N GLN A 150 21.68 4.44 -16.10
CA GLN A 150 22.50 3.72 -17.09
C GLN A 150 23.56 2.82 -16.45
N LEU A 151 23.27 2.28 -15.27
CA LEU A 151 24.13 1.32 -14.58
C LEU A 151 23.91 -0.10 -15.06
N GLY A 152 24.97 -0.90 -15.08
CA GLY A 152 24.87 -2.34 -15.24
C GLY A 152 24.19 -3.02 -14.03
N PRO A 153 23.78 -4.30 -14.15
CA PRO A 153 23.13 -5.03 -13.06
C PRO A 153 24.00 -5.15 -11.79
N VAL A 154 25.31 -5.38 -11.97
CA VAL A 154 26.26 -5.53 -10.86
C VAL A 154 26.49 -4.20 -10.15
N GLU A 155 26.58 -3.11 -10.90
CA GLU A 155 26.75 -1.76 -10.36
C GLU A 155 25.51 -1.30 -9.59
N SER A 156 24.33 -1.59 -10.13
CA SER A 156 23.05 -1.33 -9.46
C SER A 156 22.97 -2.07 -8.12
N LEU A 157 23.41 -3.33 -8.09
CA LEU A 157 23.47 -4.11 -6.85
C LEU A 157 24.48 -3.53 -5.85
N ASN A 158 25.65 -3.11 -6.31
CA ASN A 158 26.67 -2.51 -5.45
C ASN A 158 26.21 -1.17 -4.84
N ARG A 159 25.42 -0.38 -5.58
CA ARG A 159 24.74 0.81 -5.06
C ARG A 159 23.63 0.44 -4.06
N ALA A 160 22.88 -0.62 -4.32
CA ALA A 160 21.76 -1.02 -3.46
C ALA A 160 22.22 -1.51 -2.08
N LYS A 161 23.31 -2.30 -2.00
CA LYS A 161 23.82 -2.90 -0.74
C LYS A 161 23.90 -1.92 0.46
N PRO A 162 24.58 -0.76 0.37
CA PRO A 162 24.66 0.17 1.49
C PRO A 162 23.35 0.94 1.74
N LEU A 163 22.48 1.07 0.73
CA LEU A 163 21.25 1.86 0.81
C LEU A 163 20.02 1.04 1.23
N TYR A 164 20.05 -0.28 1.03
CA TYR A 164 18.88 -1.14 1.18
C TYR A 164 18.27 -1.05 2.59
N PHE A 165 19.07 -1.32 3.63
CA PHE A 165 18.56 -1.30 5.00
C PHE A 165 18.17 0.10 5.51
N PRO A 166 18.98 1.16 5.30
CA PRO A 166 18.56 2.51 5.66
C PRO A 166 17.25 2.94 5.00
N LEU A 167 17.07 2.62 3.71
CA LEU A 167 15.82 2.93 3.01
C LEU A 167 14.65 2.10 3.51
N LEU A 168 14.86 0.82 3.84
CA LEU A 168 13.82 -0.03 4.42
C LEU A 168 13.37 0.48 5.80
N GLN A 169 14.30 0.96 6.63
CA GLN A 169 13.96 1.58 7.92
C GLN A 169 13.10 2.84 7.76
N ARG A 170 13.51 3.74 6.84
CA ARG A 170 12.71 4.94 6.52
C ARG A 170 11.33 4.56 5.97
N ASN A 171 11.28 3.50 5.15
CA ASN A 171 10.03 2.97 4.61
C ASN A 171 9.11 2.50 5.74
N TYR A 172 9.61 1.70 6.68
CA TYR A 172 8.82 1.22 7.81
C TYR A 172 8.32 2.34 8.70
N LEU A 173 9.18 3.32 9.01
CA LEU A 173 8.80 4.45 9.85
C LEU A 173 7.64 5.26 9.27
N PHE A 174 7.63 5.44 7.94
CA PHE A 174 6.58 6.19 7.25
C PHE A 174 5.35 5.32 6.94
N TRP A 175 5.54 4.15 6.34
CA TRP A 175 4.46 3.37 5.76
C TRP A 175 3.74 2.45 6.75
N LEU A 176 4.36 1.97 7.82
CA LEU A 176 3.65 1.18 8.84
C LEU A 176 2.45 1.96 9.44
N PRO A 177 2.62 3.18 9.98
CA PRO A 177 1.49 3.93 10.52
C PRO A 177 0.53 4.39 9.41
N THR A 178 1.06 4.83 8.27
CA THR A 178 0.27 5.36 7.14
C THR A 178 -0.64 4.30 6.53
N GLN A 179 -0.12 3.09 6.27
CA GLN A 179 -0.91 2.00 5.70
C GLN A 179 -1.86 1.39 6.72
N PHE A 180 -1.47 1.31 8.00
CA PHE A 180 -2.38 0.86 9.03
C PHE A 180 -3.61 1.78 9.11
N PHE A 181 -3.40 3.10 9.12
CA PHE A 181 -4.49 4.06 9.01
C PHE A 181 -5.30 3.89 7.72
N GLN A 182 -4.64 3.74 6.57
CA GLN A 182 -5.29 3.55 5.28
C GLN A 182 -6.24 2.35 5.28
N PHE A 183 -5.78 1.19 5.74
CA PHE A 183 -6.57 -0.05 5.71
C PHE A 183 -7.63 -0.12 6.81
N LEU A 184 -7.41 0.58 7.93
CA LEU A 184 -8.33 0.58 9.06
C LEU A 184 -9.46 1.62 8.90
N VAL A 185 -9.14 2.81 8.38
CA VAL A 185 -10.03 3.97 8.44
C VAL A 185 -10.65 4.30 7.08
N LEU A 186 -9.90 4.12 5.98
CA LEU A 186 -10.35 4.62 4.68
C LEU A 186 -11.16 3.59 3.89
N PRO A 187 -12.31 4.01 3.32
CA PRO A 187 -13.03 3.20 2.35
C PRO A 187 -12.13 2.83 1.16
N PRO A 188 -12.28 1.64 0.55
CA PRO A 188 -11.46 1.19 -0.59
C PRO A 188 -11.36 2.22 -1.72
N ASP A 189 -12.43 2.98 -1.92
CA ASP A 189 -12.51 4.03 -2.92
C ASP A 189 -11.54 5.19 -2.73
N PHE A 190 -11.18 5.49 -1.47
CA PHE A 190 -10.27 6.57 -1.08
C PHE A 190 -8.86 6.09 -0.77
N GLN A 191 -8.62 4.78 -0.70
CA GLN A 191 -7.29 4.24 -0.41
C GLN A 191 -6.25 4.64 -1.47
N ILE A 192 -6.64 4.66 -2.75
CA ILE A 192 -5.73 5.06 -3.84
C ILE A 192 -5.44 6.57 -3.84
N PRO A 193 -6.44 7.47 -3.79
CA PRO A 193 -6.18 8.91 -3.61
C PRO A 193 -5.31 9.23 -2.39
N PHE A 194 -5.58 8.59 -1.26
CA PHE A 194 -4.77 8.75 -0.06
C PHE A 194 -3.33 8.29 -0.27
N LEU A 195 -3.16 7.11 -0.87
CA LEU A 195 -1.84 6.58 -1.22
C LEU A 195 -1.08 7.54 -2.14
N CYS A 196 -1.74 8.12 -3.14
CA CYS A 196 -1.18 9.13 -4.03
C CYS A 196 -0.64 10.35 -3.26
N CYS A 197 -1.40 10.88 -2.29
CA CYS A 197 -0.94 11.98 -1.44
C CYS A 197 0.22 11.56 -0.53
N ALA A 198 0.14 10.38 0.09
CA ALA A 198 1.20 9.84 0.93
C ALA A 198 2.49 9.58 0.12
N SER A 199 2.36 9.16 -1.14
CA SER A 199 3.48 8.97 -2.06
C SER A 199 4.20 10.27 -2.38
N LEU A 200 3.51 11.41 -2.44
CA LEU A 200 4.17 12.71 -2.58
C LEU A 200 5.07 13.00 -1.38
N CYS A 201 4.57 12.78 -0.15
CA CYS A 201 5.36 12.94 1.07
C CYS A 201 6.54 11.95 1.10
N TRP A 202 6.31 10.70 0.71
CA TRP A 202 7.33 9.66 0.65
C TRP A 202 8.43 9.99 -0.37
N THR A 203 8.07 10.54 -1.54
CA THR A 203 9.05 10.96 -2.53
C THR A 203 9.95 12.06 -2.00
N VAL A 204 9.43 13.00 -1.21
CA VAL A 204 10.26 14.02 -0.53
C VAL A 204 11.22 13.39 0.47
N ILE A 205 10.84 12.30 1.15
CA ILE A 205 11.70 11.59 2.10
C ILE A 205 12.80 10.79 1.36
N LEU A 206 12.45 10.14 0.25
CA LEU A 206 13.40 9.37 -0.57
C LEU A 206 14.38 10.25 -1.34
N SER A 207 13.95 11.47 -1.61
CA SER A 207 14.68 12.45 -2.39
C SER A 207 15.81 13.13 -1.62
#